data_AF-A0A2I0QXV6-F1
#
_entry.id   AF-A0A2I0QXV6-F1
#
_cell.length_a   1.000
_cell.length_b   1.000
_cell.length_c   1.000
_cell.angle_alpha   90.00
_cell.angle_beta   90.00
_cell.angle_gamma   90.00
#
_symmetry.space_group_name_H-M   'P 1'
#
loop_
_entity.id
_entity.type
_entity.pdbx_description
1 polymer ?
#
loop_
_entity_poly.entity_id
_entity_poly.type
_entity_poly.pdbx_seq_one_letter_code
_entity_poly.pdbx_strand_id
1 'polypeptide(L)' 'MRLDQRAKDLLSEASLYGLLTKRYEYVEPQKHMSYYQRHFNAVMRLEQYLMQQGYNPGHEMSSHHQM' A
#
# COMPACT_ATOMS: atom_id res chain seq x y z
N MET A 1 -14.60 -5.76 -8.29
CA MET A 1 -13.83 -4.57 -8.72
C MET A 1 -12.81 -4.98 -9.77
N ARG A 2 -12.78 -4.32 -10.93
CA ARG A 2 -11.80 -4.62 -11.98
C ARG A 2 -10.69 -3.57 -11.88
N LEU A 3 -9.63 -3.89 -11.15
CA LEU A 3 -8.42 -3.06 -11.12
C LEU A 3 -7.83 -3.00 -12.52
N ASP A 4 -7.46 -1.81 -12.96
CA ASP A 4 -6.73 -1.66 -14.22
C ASP A 4 -5.28 -2.17 -14.09
N GLN A 5 -4.57 -2.18 -15.21
CA GLN A 5 -3.22 -2.72 -15.25
C GLN A 5 -2.27 -1.94 -14.33
N ARG A 6 -2.43 -0.62 -14.24
CA ARG A 6 -1.55 0.22 -13.45
C ARG A 6 -1.72 -0.03 -11.95
N ALA A 7 -2.95 -0.16 -11.47
CA ALA A 7 -3.24 -0.54 -10.10
C ALA A 7 -2.70 -1.94 -9.77
N LYS A 8 -2.79 -2.90 -10.70
CA LYS A 8 -2.22 -4.24 -10.52
C LYS A 8 -0.69 -4.23 -10.43
N ASP A 9 -0.04 -3.42 -11.25
CA ASP A 9 1.42 -3.29 -11.22
C ASP A 9 1.89 -2.69 -9.89
N LEU A 10 1.25 -1.61 -9.43
CA LEU A 10 1.52 -0.99 -8.13
C LEU A 10 1.26 -1.93 -6.96
N LEU A 11 0.18 -2.71 -7.02
CA LEU A 11 -0.15 -3.72 -6.02
C LEU A 11 0.90 -4.85 -6.00
N SER A 12 1.36 -5.29 -7.17
CA SER A 12 2.39 -6.33 -7.28
C SER A 12 3.72 -5.86 -6.72
N GLU A 13 4.11 -4.61 -6.99
CA GLU A 13 5.31 -3.98 -6.44
C GLU A 13 5.22 -3.87 -4.91
N ALA A 14 4.12 -3.33 -4.38
CA ALA A 14 3.90 -3.24 -2.93
C ALA A 14 3.95 -4.62 -2.26
N SER A 15 3.31 -5.63 -2.87
CA SER A 15 3.29 -7.01 -2.36
C SER A 15 4.68 -7.63 -2.33
N LEU A 16 5.48 -7.45 -3.39
CA LEU A 16 6.86 -7.95 -3.46
C LEU A 16 7.71 -7.36 -2.32
N TYR A 17 7.69 -6.04 -2.14
CA TYR A 17 8.46 -5.41 -1.08
C TYR A 17 7.96 -5.76 0.32
N GLY A 18 6.65 -5.97 0.50
CA GLY A 18 6.10 -6.46 1.76
C GLY A 18 6.61 -7.86 2.13
N LEU A 19 6.66 -8.78 1.15
CA LEU A 19 7.23 -10.11 1.34
C LEU A 19 8.73 -10.05 1.68
N LEU A 20 9.50 -9.23 0.97
CA LEU A 20 10.93 -9.06 1.26
C LEU A 20 11.17 -8.43 2.63
N THR A 21 10.35 -7.46 3.03
CA THR A 21 10.42 -6.84 4.37
C THR A 21 10.26 -7.88 5.48
N LYS A 22 9.24 -8.74 5.37
CA LYS A 22 9.00 -9.85 6.32
C LYS A 22 10.15 -10.87 6.31
N ARG A 23 10.67 -11.21 5.14
CA ARG A 23 11.80 -12.14 5.01
C ARG A 23 13.03 -11.67 5.80
N TYR A 24 13.30 -10.37 5.81
CA TYR A 24 14.51 -9.82 6.44
C TYR A 24 14.28 -9.29 7.86
N GLU A 25 13.05 -9.34 8.39
CA GLU A 25 12.64 -8.76 9.69
C GLU A 25 13.56 -9.14 10.86
N TYR A 26 13.97 -10.41 10.93
CA TYR A 26 14.84 -10.92 11.99
C TYR A 26 16.22 -11.37 11.50
N VAL A 27 16.49 -11.23 10.20
CA VAL A 27 17.72 -11.75 9.57
C VAL A 27 18.71 -10.63 9.30
N GLU A 28 18.23 -9.49 8.78
CA GLU A 28 19.12 -8.40 8.36
C GLU A 28 18.38 -7.06 8.45
N PRO A 29 18.53 -6.33 9.59
CA PRO A 29 17.76 -5.11 9.86
C PRO A 29 17.91 -4.02 8.79
N GLN A 30 19.09 -3.92 8.18
CA GLN A 30 19.34 -2.95 7.12
C GLN A 30 18.52 -3.25 5.85
N LYS A 31 18.44 -4.52 5.46
CA LYS A 31 17.58 -4.94 4.33
C LYS A 31 16.12 -4.80 4.69
N HIS A 32 15.71 -5.18 5.91
CA HIS A 32 14.35 -4.97 6.38
C HIS A 32 13.94 -3.50 6.22
N MET A 33 14.74 -2.56 6.73
CA MET A 33 14.45 -1.12 6.62
C MET A 33 14.43 -0.63 5.16
N SER A 34 15.35 -1.11 4.32
CA SER A 34 15.36 -0.75 2.90
C SER A 34 14.11 -1.22 2.17
N TYR A 35 13.70 -2.48 2.37
CA TYR A 35 12.49 -3.02 1.75
C TYR A 35 11.22 -2.43 2.34
N TYR A 36 11.21 -2.12 3.65
CA TYR A 36 10.10 -1.43 4.30
C TYR A 36 9.86 -0.06 3.68
N GLN A 37 10.92 0.75 3.50
CA GLN A 37 10.81 2.05 2.83
C GLN A 37 10.26 1.92 1.41
N ARG A 38 10.71 0.92 0.65
CA ARG A 38 10.21 0.66 -0.71
C ARG A 38 8.75 0.21 -0.71
N HIS A 39 8.37 -0.67 0.22
CA HIS A 39 6.99 -1.10 0.44
C HIS A 39 6.08 0.09 0.74
N PHE A 40 6.47 0.92 1.71
CA PHE A 40 5.73 2.11 2.09
C PHE A 40 5.51 3.07 0.91
N ASN A 41 6.57 3.36 0.15
CA ASN A 41 6.48 4.21 -1.03
C ASN A 41 5.57 3.62 -2.13
N ALA A 42 5.61 2.30 -2.33
CA ALA A 42 4.74 1.62 -3.30
C ALA A 42 3.27 1.66 -2.86
N VAL A 43 2.99 1.44 -1.57
CA VAL A 43 1.63 1.55 -1.00
C VAL A 43 1.10 2.98 -1.15
N MET A 44 1.88 4.01 -0.80
CA MET A 44 1.43 5.39 -0.97
C MET A 44 1.09 5.74 -2.42
N ARG A 45 1.88 5.26 -3.39
CA ARG A 45 1.59 5.45 -4.82
C ARG A 45 0.30 4.73 -5.24
N LEU A 46 0.06 3.52 -4.72
CA LEU A 46 -1.18 2.79 -4.96
C LEU A 46 -2.38 3.53 -4.37
N GLU A 47 -2.29 3.99 -3.13
CA GLU A 47 -3.35 4.75 -2.46
C GLU A 47 -3.68 6.04 -3.21
N GLN A 48 -2.66 6.83 -3.57
CA GLN A 48 -2.84 8.04 -4.37
C GLN A 48 -3.49 7.74 -5.72
N TYR A 49 -3.04 6.68 -6.40
CA TYR A 49 -3.60 6.29 -7.69
C TYR A 49 -5.08 5.93 -7.58
N LEU A 50 -5.43 5.13 -6.57
CA LEU A 50 -6.82 4.74 -6.32
C LEU A 50 -7.66 5.98 -5.97
N MET A 51 -7.19 6.85 -5.08
CA MET A 51 -7.89 8.10 -4.72
C MET A 51 -8.17 8.99 -5.94
N GLN A 52 -7.22 9.09 -6.89
CA GLN A 52 -7.41 9.83 -8.15
C GLN A 52 -8.45 9.19 -9.08
N GLN A 53 -8.65 7.88 -9.01
CA GLN A 53 -9.72 7.19 -9.73
C GLN A 53 -11.10 7.32 -9.07
N GLY A 54 -11.23 8.16 -8.04
CA GLY A 54 -12.46 8.27 -7.26
C GLY A 54 -12.69 7.06 -6.34
N TYR A 55 -11.67 6.21 -6.14
CA TYR A 55 -11.70 5.21 -5.09
C TYR A 55 -11.45 5.93 -3.78
N ASN A 56 -12.53 6.23 -3.06
CA ASN A 56 -12.45 6.78 -1.72
C ASN A 56 -12.53 5.63 -0.71
N PRO A 57 -11.41 5.11 -0.17
CA PRO A 57 -11.45 4.07 0.86
C PRO A 57 -12.03 4.58 2.19
N GLY A 58 -12.35 5.88 2.29
CA GLY A 58 -12.82 6.55 3.51
C GLY A 58 -14.29 7.00 3.52
N HIS A 59 -15.15 6.58 2.58
CA HIS A 59 -16.58 6.95 2.59
C HIS A 59 -17.49 5.97 3.35
N GLU A 60 -16.98 5.28 4.38
CA GLU A 60 -17.79 4.51 5.34
C GLU A 60 -17.42 4.76 6.81
N MET A 61 -16.60 5.78 7.14
CA MET A 61 -16.29 6.11 8.54
C MET A 61 -16.31 7.62 8.80
N SER A 62 -17.48 8.26 8.61
CA SER A 62 -17.85 9.51 9.29
C SER A 62 -19.31 9.87 9.01
N SER A 63 -20.21 9.07 9.55
CA SER A 63 -21.63 9.43 9.69
C SER A 63 -22.17 8.76 10.94
N HIS A 64 -21.63 9.12 12.11
CA HIS A 64 -22.31 8.98 13.42
C HIS A 64 -21.49 9.65 14.54
N HIS A 65 -21.48 10.99 14.57
CA HIS A 65 -21.51 11.72 15.84
C HIS A 65 -21.96 13.16 15.60
N GLN A 66 -23.28 13.33 15.55
CA GLN A 66 -23.92 14.61 15.79
C GLN A 66 -25.12 14.30 16.70
N MET A 67 -24.92 14.48 18.00
CA MET A 67 -25.79 15.13 18.99
C MET A 67 -25.23 14.90 20.38
#